data_AF-A0A965G0T0-F1
#
_entry.id   AF-A0A965G0T0-F1
#
_cell.length_a   1.000
_cell.length_b   1.000
_cell.length_c   1.000
_cell.angle_alpha   90.00
_cell.angle_beta   90.00
_cell.angle_gamma   90.00
#
_symmetry.space_group_name_H-M   'P 1'
#
loop_
_entity.id
_entity.type
_entity.pdbx_description
1 polymer ?
#
loop_
_entity_poly.entity_id
_entity_poly.type
_entity_poly.pdbx_seq_one_letter_code
_entity_poly.pdbx_strand_id
1 'polypeptide(L)'
;MDNMKPKLITKQAIVIDVVLTAIFFVWITSILKKHVPWAESGETAVLLGAAYCAACLAGVFWLALSLFRVTLADQMLQKTVAAKELR
;
A
#
# COMPACT_ATOMS: atom_id res chain seq x y z
N MET A 1 26.09 -22.26 -8.93
CA MET A 1 25.19 -21.49 -8.04
C MET A 1 24.19 -20.78 -8.93
N ASP A 2 23.14 -21.49 -9.32
CA ASP A 2 22.18 -20.98 -10.30
C ASP A 2 21.40 -19.81 -9.73
N ASN A 3 21.26 -18.77 -10.56
CA ASN A 3 20.62 -17.49 -10.29
C ASN A 3 19.12 -17.62 -10.01
N MET A 4 18.73 -18.30 -8.93
CA MET A 4 17.37 -18.30 -8.40
C MET A 4 17.14 -17.03 -7.59
N LYS A 5 17.33 -15.86 -8.21
CA LYS A 5 16.74 -14.62 -7.70
C LYS A 5 15.29 -14.65 -8.17
N PRO A 6 14.29 -15.01 -7.34
CA PRO A 6 12.91 -14.80 -7.72
C PRO A 6 12.79 -13.34 -8.15
N LYS A 7 12.10 -13.08 -9.25
CA LYS A 7 11.95 -11.72 -9.78
C LYS A 7 11.08 -10.94 -8.78
N LEU A 8 11.71 -10.40 -7.72
CA LEU A 8 11.07 -9.76 -6.56
C LEU A 8 10.22 -8.55 -6.97
N ILE A 9 10.47 -8.00 -8.15
CA ILE A 9 9.70 -6.92 -8.75
C ILE A 9 9.04 -7.40 -10.03
N THR A 10 7.92 -8.10 -9.88
CA THR A 10 6.96 -8.27 -10.98
C THR A 10 6.19 -6.96 -11.13
N LYS A 11 6.15 -6.39 -12.35
CA LYS A 11 5.40 -5.16 -12.66
C LYS A 11 3.94 -5.24 -12.19
N GLN A 12 3.35 -6.44 -12.27
CA GLN A 12 2.00 -6.74 -11.80
C GLN A 12 1.77 -6.39 -10.32
N ALA A 13 2.74 -6.68 -9.45
CA ALA A 13 2.56 -6.39 -8.03
C ALA A 13 2.59 -4.89 -7.74
N ILE A 14 3.37 -4.10 -8.49
CA ILE A 14 3.34 -2.63 -8.38
C ILE A 14 1.96 -2.09 -8.79
N VAL A 15 1.38 -2.63 -9.87
CA VAL A 15 0.04 -2.22 -10.31
C VAL A 15 -1.01 -2.53 -9.24
N ILE A 16 -0.92 -3.70 -8.59
CA ILE A 16 -1.81 -4.05 -7.47
C ILE A 16 -1.65 -3.06 -6.32
N ASP A 17 -0.40 -2.72 -5.95
CA ASP A 17 -0.12 -1.75 -4.88
C ASP A 17 -0.73 -0.36 -5.20
N VAL A 18 -0.71 0.07 -6.47
CA VAL A 18 -1.29 1.36 -6.92
C VAL A 18 -2.78 1.35 -6.84
N VAL A 19 -3.41 0.29 -7.35
CA VAL A 19 -4.86 0.15 -7.31
C VAL A 19 -5.34 0.10 -5.86
N LEU A 20 -4.66 -0.66 -4.99
CA LEU A 20 -5.04 -0.78 -3.58
C LEU A 20 -4.88 0.54 -2.83
N THR A 21 -3.79 1.27 -3.07
CA THR A 21 -3.55 2.59 -2.48
C THR A 21 -4.57 3.63 -2.97
N ALA A 22 -4.96 3.59 -4.25
CA ALA A 22 -5.97 4.49 -4.80
C ALA A 22 -7.36 4.23 -4.19
N ILE A 23 -7.74 2.95 -4.03
CA ILE A 23 -9.00 2.58 -3.36
C ILE A 23 -8.97 3.05 -1.90
N PHE A 24 -7.86 2.81 -1.19
CA PHE A 24 -7.68 3.26 0.18
C PHE A 24 -7.77 4.79 0.31
N PHE A 25 -7.19 5.54 -0.63
CA PHE A 25 -7.25 6.99 -0.67
C PHE A 25 -8.69 7.51 -0.81
N VAL A 26 -9.48 6.96 -1.73
CA VAL A 26 -10.89 7.37 -1.91
C VAL A 26 -11.69 7.04 -0.66
N TRP A 27 -11.51 5.85 -0.10
CA TRP A 27 -12.21 5.40 1.09
C TRP A 27 -11.89 6.26 2.32
N ILE A 28 -10.61 6.52 2.59
CA ILE A 28 -10.19 7.30 3.75
C ILE A 28 -10.58 8.78 3.61
N THR A 29 -10.55 9.34 2.39
CA THR A 29 -11.05 10.69 2.13
C THR A 29 -12.54 10.80 2.44
N SER A 30 -13.35 9.80 2.08
CA SER A 30 -14.78 9.77 2.39
C SER A 30 -15.07 9.71 3.89
N ILE A 31 -14.20 9.04 4.66
CA ILE A 31 -14.30 8.99 6.12
C ILE A 31 -13.91 10.35 6.73
N LEU A 32 -12.76 10.90 6.31
CA LEU A 32 -12.24 12.15 6.86
C LEU A 32 -13.17 13.34 6.65
N LYS A 33 -13.88 13.40 5.51
CA LYS A 33 -14.88 14.45 5.25
C LYS A 33 -15.89 14.63 6.38
N LYS A 34 -16.27 13.56 7.08
CA LYS A 34 -17.23 13.62 8.20
C LYS A 34 -16.60 14.10 9.52
N HIS A 35 -15.28 14.08 9.62
CA HIS A 35 -14.53 14.45 10.82
C HIS A 35 -13.88 15.82 10.75
N VAL A 36 -13.87 16.48 9.58
CA VAL A 36 -13.27 17.81 9.41
C VAL A 36 -14.24 18.89 9.93
N PRO A 37 -13.91 19.63 11.00
CA PRO A 37 -14.78 20.65 11.59
C PRO A 37 -14.65 22.00 10.84
N TRP A 38 -14.62 21.99 9.50
CA TRP A 38 -14.52 23.19 8.65
C TRP A 38 -15.83 23.45 7.87
N ALA A 39 -16.96 23.04 8.44
CA ALA A 39 -18.28 23.20 7.81
C ALA A 39 -18.57 24.67 7.40
N GLU A 40 -17.99 25.64 8.09
CA GLU A 40 -18.20 27.07 7.84
C GLU A 40 -17.29 27.66 6.75
N SER A 41 -16.21 26.97 6.36
CA SER A 41 -15.20 27.49 5.41
C SER A 41 -15.46 27.09 3.94
N GLY A 42 -16.60 26.45 3.67
CA GLY A 42 -17.01 26.00 2.34
C GLY A 42 -16.63 24.54 2.03
N GLU A 43 -17.49 23.86 1.25
CA GLU A 43 -17.37 22.43 0.94
C GLU A 43 -16.05 22.06 0.24
N THR A 44 -15.50 22.99 -0.53
CA THR A 44 -14.20 22.86 -1.21
C THR A 44 -13.01 22.85 -0.24
N ALA A 45 -13.07 23.64 0.85
CA ALA A 45 -12.01 23.68 1.86
C ALA A 45 -11.99 22.38 2.69
N VAL A 46 -13.16 21.85 3.03
CA VAL A 46 -13.31 20.55 3.69
C VAL A 46 -12.75 19.42 2.83
N LEU A 47 -13.05 19.44 1.53
CA LEU A 47 -12.59 18.42 0.59
C LEU A 47 -11.07 18.48 0.40
N LEU A 48 -10.48 19.68 0.28
CA LEU A 48 -9.04 19.88 0.19
C LEU A 48 -8.31 19.44 1.47
N GLY A 49 -8.83 19.79 2.64
CA GLY A 49 -8.26 19.37 3.93
C GLY A 49 -8.32 17.85 4.13
N ALA A 50 -9.47 17.24 3.81
CA ALA A 50 -9.63 15.79 3.84
C ALA A 50 -8.69 15.09 2.85
N ALA A 51 -8.55 15.62 1.64
CA ALA A 51 -7.68 15.07 0.61
C ALA A 51 -6.19 15.17 0.98
N TYR A 52 -5.75 16.27 1.60
CA TYR A 52 -4.36 16.44 2.04
C TYR A 52 -3.98 15.43 3.12
N CYS A 53 -4.84 15.27 4.14
CA CYS A 53 -4.63 14.26 5.18
C CYS A 53 -4.71 12.84 4.62
N ALA A 54 -5.68 12.56 3.74
CA ALA A 54 -5.79 11.27 3.06
C ALA A 54 -4.56 10.95 2.21
N ALA A 55 -3.94 11.93 1.58
CA ALA A 55 -2.74 11.75 0.75
C ALA A 55 -1.56 11.29 1.60
N CYS A 56 -1.39 11.86 2.80
CA CYS A 56 -0.36 11.44 3.75
C CYS A 56 -0.59 9.99 4.22
N LEU A 57 -1.82 9.64 4.59
CA LEU A 57 -2.18 8.27 5.01
C LEU A 57 -2.00 7.26 3.88
N ALA A 58 -2.39 7.60 2.66
CA ALA A 58 -2.17 6.78 1.48
C ALA A 58 -0.68 6.59 1.17
N GLY A 59 0.15 7.61 1.39
CA GLY A 59 1.60 7.51 1.29
C GLY A 59 2.21 6.52 2.30
N VAL A 60 1.77 6.56 3.56
CA VAL A 60 2.21 5.58 4.58
C VAL A 60 1.73 4.16 4.22
N PHE A 61 0.48 4.03 3.75
CA PHE A 61 -0.06 2.75 3.30
C PHE A 61 0.76 2.15 2.14
N TRP A 62 1.16 2.99 1.16
CA TRP A 62 2.04 2.59 0.06
C TRP A 62 3.39 2.05 0.55
N LEU A 63 4.01 2.74 1.52
CA LEU A 63 5.27 2.30 2.12
C LEU A 63 5.09 0.97 2.87
N ALA A 64 3.98 0.79 3.57
CA ALA A 64 3.66 -0.45 4.27
C ALA A 64 3.48 -1.63 3.30
N LEU A 65 2.80 -1.43 2.16
CA LEU A 65 2.69 -2.44 1.10
C LEU A 65 4.05 -2.82 0.51
N SER A 66 4.92 -1.82 0.31
CA SER A 66 6.28 -2.04 -0.18
C SER A 66 7.09 -2.93 0.76
N LEU A 67 6.98 -2.72 2.08
CA LEU A 67 7.62 -3.57 3.09
C LEU A 67 6.99 -4.96 3.14
N PHE A 68 5.66 -5.05 3.14
CA PHE A 68 4.93 -6.32 3.15
C PHE A 68 5.36 -7.23 2.00
N ARG A 69 5.57 -6.67 0.81
CA ARG A 69 6.07 -7.41 -0.34
C ARG A 69 7.48 -7.97 -0.15
N VAL A 70 8.38 -7.19 0.45
CA VAL A 70 9.74 -7.67 0.72
C VAL A 70 9.69 -8.82 1.73
N THR A 71 8.88 -8.69 2.79
CA THR A 71 8.68 -9.75 3.77
C THR A 71 8.04 -11.00 3.14
N LEU A 72 7.01 -10.85 2.31
CA LEU A 72 6.36 -11.97 1.65
C LEU A 72 7.32 -12.72 0.70
N ALA A 73 8.14 -11.99 -0.04
CA ALA A 73 9.15 -12.59 -0.90
C ALA A 73 10.21 -13.36 -0.10
N ASP A 74 10.64 -12.82 1.04
CA ASP A 74 11.57 -13.50 1.96
C ASP A 74 10.94 -14.79 2.52
N GLN A 75 9.70 -14.75 3.00
CA GLN A 75 8.99 -15.93 3.51
C GLN A 75 8.80 -17.01 2.43
N MET A 76 8.52 -16.62 1.18
CA MET A 76 8.41 -17.57 0.07
C MET A 76 9.76 -18.24 -0.28
N LEU A 77 10.85 -17.48 -0.19
CA LEU A 77 12.21 -18.01 -0.36
C LEU A 77 12.55 -19.03 0.73
N GLN A 78 12.34 -18.67 2.01
CA GLN A 78 12.58 -19.55 3.16
C GLN A 78 11.80 -20.87 3.02
N LYS A 79 10.51 -20.80 2.64
CA LYS A 79 9.67 -21.99 2.41
C LYS A 79 10.21 -22.90 1.30
N THR A 80 10.76 -22.32 0.24
CA THR A 80 11.33 -23.07 -0.89
C THR A 80 12.62 -23.79 -0.51
N VAL A 81 13.49 -23.13 0.27
CA VAL A 81 14.72 -23.72 0.80
C VAL A 81 14.40 -24.87 1.75
N ALA A 82 13.50 -24.66 2.71
CA ALA A 82 13.08 -25.70 3.66
C ALA A 82 12.48 -26.94 2.95
N ALA A 83 11.69 -26.74 1.89
CA ALA A 83 11.13 -27.83 1.10
C ALA A 83 12.18 -28.60 0.29
N LYS A 84 13.34 -27.99 -0.01
CA LYS A 84 14.44 -28.63 -0.74
C LYS A 84 15.33 -29.45 0.17
N GLU A 85 15.58 -29.00 1.40
CA GLU A 85 16.34 -29.74 2.42
C GLU A 85 15.65 -31.04 2.89
N LEU A 86 14.33 -31.15 2.68
CA LEU A 86 13.54 -32.32 3.06
C LEU A 86 13.47 -33.42 1.97
N ARG A 87 14.13 -33.21 0.81
CA ARG A 87 14.20 -34.15 -0.32
C ARG A 87 15.61 -34.67 -0.50
#